data_AF-A0AAD0E3X5-F1
#
_entry.id   AF-A0AAD0E3X5-F1
#
_cell.length_a   1.000
_cell.length_b   1.000
_cell.length_c   1.000
_cell.angle_alpha   90.00
_cell.angle_beta   90.00
_cell.angle_gamma   90.00
#
_symmetry.space_group_name_H-M   'P 1'
#
loop_
_entity.id
_entity.type
_entity.pdbx_description
1 polymer ?
#
loop_
_entity_poly.entity_id
_entity_poly.type
_entity_poly.pdbx_seq_one_letter_code
_entity_poly.pdbx_strand_id
1 'polypeptide(L)'
;MTQISFSSRLSKLESSTRKKTVREQGGCRLWFQDNTDPYVRALIKAGRVKPTKAGRYLASLDELDPHRDLRERQQMATALAELLGERFGVRSCYYSVLNSQSPDGIPSFSGTWWESAYFITDEPEDDEE
;
A
#
# COMPACT_ATOMS: atom_id res chain seq x y z
N MET A 1 -2.51 25.19 8.18
CA MET A 1 -2.66 24.46 6.91
C MET A 1 -3.35 23.14 7.21
N THR A 2 -4.57 22.93 6.72
CA THR A 2 -5.31 21.67 6.93
C THR A 2 -4.56 20.53 6.25
N GLN A 3 -4.07 19.58 7.05
CA GLN A 3 -3.36 18.41 6.54
C GLN A 3 -4.36 17.54 5.77
N ILE A 4 -4.15 17.42 4.45
CA ILE A 4 -5.00 16.59 3.59
C ILE A 4 -4.79 15.12 3.98
N SER A 5 -5.88 14.47 4.43
CA SER A 5 -5.90 13.07 4.88
C SER A 5 -5.55 12.08 3.75
N PHE A 6 -5.14 10.85 4.11
CA PHE A 6 -4.85 9.79 3.15
C PHE A 6 -6.03 9.55 2.19
N SER A 7 -7.23 9.41 2.74
CA SER A 7 -8.47 9.21 1.98
C SER A 7 -8.70 10.34 0.98
N SER A 8 -8.57 11.60 1.42
CA SER A 8 -8.75 12.76 0.56
C SER A 8 -7.74 12.83 -0.60
N ARG A 9 -6.50 12.35 -0.39
CA ARG A 9 -5.50 12.25 -1.47
C ARG A 9 -5.90 11.19 -2.49
N LEU A 10 -6.37 10.04 -2.03
CA LEU A 10 -6.79 8.95 -2.92
C LEU A 10 -8.03 9.34 -3.72
N SER A 11 -9.03 9.97 -3.09
CA SER A 11 -10.22 10.48 -3.80
C SER A 11 -9.87 11.54 -4.84
N LYS A 12 -8.91 12.43 -4.56
CA LYS A 12 -8.44 13.44 -5.51
C LYS A 12 -7.74 12.79 -6.70
N LEU A 13 -6.94 11.76 -6.45
CA LEU A 13 -6.27 11.00 -7.50
C LEU A 13 -7.30 10.29 -8.40
N GLU A 14 -8.26 9.59 -7.81
CA GLU A 14 -9.38 8.93 -8.49
C GLU A 14 -10.17 9.89 -9.40
N SER A 15 -10.50 11.07 -8.89
CA SER A 15 -11.25 12.08 -9.64
C SER A 15 -10.47 12.66 -10.82
N SER A 16 -9.13 12.65 -10.76
CA SER A 16 -8.26 13.22 -11.78
C SER A 16 -7.92 12.25 -12.92
N THR A 17 -8.10 10.95 -12.70
CA THR A 17 -7.68 9.90 -13.65
C THR A 17 -8.87 9.41 -14.48
N ARG A 18 -8.78 9.49 -15.82
CA ARG A 18 -9.79 8.91 -16.73
C ARG A 18 -9.77 7.38 -16.65
N LYS A 19 -10.96 6.76 -16.64
CA LYS A 19 -11.14 5.30 -16.64
C LYS A 19 -10.92 4.72 -18.04
N LYS A 20 -10.27 3.56 -18.14
CA LYS A 20 -10.10 2.80 -19.39
C LYS A 20 -10.91 1.50 -19.37
N THR A 21 -10.91 0.80 -20.50
CA THR A 21 -11.48 -0.54 -20.62
C THR A 21 -10.76 -1.52 -19.71
N VAL A 22 -11.52 -2.26 -18.91
CA VAL A 22 -11.01 -3.27 -17.98
C VAL A 22 -10.50 -4.50 -18.74
N ARG A 23 -9.26 -4.90 -18.48
CA ARG A 23 -8.61 -6.11 -19.00
C ARG A 23 -8.08 -6.99 -17.89
N GLU A 24 -7.61 -6.39 -16.79
CA GLU A 24 -7.01 -7.08 -15.66
C GLU A 24 -7.83 -6.81 -14.40
N GLN A 25 -8.10 -7.86 -13.62
CA GLN A 25 -8.83 -7.77 -12.35
C GLN A 25 -7.98 -8.35 -11.22
N GLY A 26 -8.15 -7.83 -10.01
CA GLY A 26 -7.38 -8.26 -8.85
C GLY A 26 -7.43 -7.28 -7.69
N GLY A 27 -6.77 -7.66 -6.60
CA GLY A 27 -6.56 -6.80 -5.46
C GLY A 27 -5.37 -5.88 -5.73
N CYS A 28 -5.55 -4.58 -5.54
CA CYS A 28 -4.47 -3.59 -5.56
C CYS A 28 -4.44 -2.86 -4.23
N ARG A 29 -3.24 -2.80 -3.64
CA ARG A 29 -2.96 -2.23 -2.33
C ARG A 29 -1.66 -1.43 -2.39
N LEU A 30 -1.47 -0.57 -1.41
CA LEU A 30 -0.21 0.15 -1.23
C LEU A 30 0.60 -0.55 -0.13
N TRP A 31 1.81 -0.98 -0.45
CA TRP A 31 2.72 -1.64 0.48
C TRP A 31 3.73 -0.63 1.03
N PHE A 32 3.81 -0.54 2.35
CA PHE A 32 4.81 0.23 3.08
C PHE A 32 5.99 -0.64 3.51
N GLN A 33 7.20 -0.07 3.46
CA GLN A 33 8.42 -0.82 3.75
C GLN A 33 8.44 -1.35 5.18
N ASP A 34 8.13 -0.48 6.12
CA ASP A 34 8.18 -0.75 7.53
C ASP A 34 7.23 0.20 8.28
N ASN A 35 7.16 0.03 9.60
CA ASN A 35 6.41 0.88 10.52
C ASN A 35 7.32 1.85 11.30
N THR A 36 8.56 2.09 10.84
CA THR A 36 9.50 2.98 11.53
C THR A 36 9.04 4.44 11.45
N ASP A 37 8.33 4.78 10.38
CA ASP A 37 7.81 6.12 10.15
C ASP A 37 6.54 6.39 10.99
N PRO A 38 6.47 7.52 11.74
CA PRO A 38 5.27 7.93 12.48
C PRO A 38 4.00 7.99 11.64
N TYR A 39 4.11 8.31 10.35
CA TYR A 39 2.98 8.34 9.42
C TYR A 39 2.39 6.94 9.21
N VAL A 40 3.24 5.92 9.01
CA VAL A 40 2.78 4.53 8.85
C VAL A 40 2.14 4.04 10.14
N ARG A 41 2.73 4.33 11.31
CA ARG A 41 2.12 4.01 12.61
C ARG A 41 0.77 4.67 12.81
N ALA A 42 0.60 5.93 12.39
CA ALA A 42 -0.68 6.62 12.43
C ALA A 42 -1.73 5.95 11.53
N LEU A 43 -1.32 5.50 10.34
CA LEU A 43 -2.20 4.74 9.43
C LEU A 43 -2.58 3.36 9.99
N ILE A 44 -1.65 2.68 10.66
CA ILE A 44 -1.93 1.41 11.37
C ILE A 44 -2.95 1.65 12.48
N LYS A 45 -2.72 2.67 13.33
CA LYS A 45 -3.64 3.03 14.41
C LYS A 45 -5.03 3.43 13.90
N ALA A 46 -5.10 4.05 12.72
CA ALA A 46 -6.36 4.38 12.04
C ALA A 46 -7.02 3.16 11.35
N GLY A 47 -6.40 1.97 11.40
CA GLY A 47 -6.89 0.76 10.75
C GLY A 47 -6.79 0.77 9.22
N ARG A 48 -6.09 1.76 8.65
CA ARG A 48 -5.91 1.93 7.20
C ARG A 48 -4.86 1.00 6.63
N VAL A 49 -3.79 0.78 7.39
CA VAL A 49 -2.73 -0.18 7.09
C VAL A 49 -2.89 -1.39 7.99
N LYS A 50 -2.80 -2.59 7.41
CA LYS A 50 -2.84 -3.86 8.16
C LYS A 50 -1.61 -4.71 7.83
N PRO A 51 -0.93 -5.29 8.82
CA PRO A 51 0.09 -6.29 8.57
C PRO A 51 -0.56 -7.57 7.99
N THR A 52 0.07 -8.18 7.00
CA THR A 52 -0.30 -9.51 6.48
C THR A 52 0.37 -10.61 7.31
N LYS A 53 -0.03 -11.87 7.09
CA LYS A 53 0.63 -13.03 7.72
C LYS A 53 2.11 -13.14 7.36
N ALA A 54 2.51 -12.55 6.23
CA ALA A 54 3.90 -12.48 5.79
C ALA A 54 4.63 -11.21 6.29
N GLY A 55 4.06 -10.48 7.26
CA GLY A 55 4.67 -9.28 7.84
C GLY A 55 4.65 -8.03 6.94
N ARG A 56 3.84 -8.01 5.87
CA ARG A 56 3.77 -6.85 4.94
C ARG A 56 2.74 -5.84 5.41
N TYR A 57 3.11 -4.56 5.45
CA TYR A 57 2.20 -3.48 5.81
C TYR A 57 1.41 -3.00 4.59
N LEU A 58 0.16 -3.47 4.45
CA LEU A 58 -0.67 -3.13 3.29
C LEU A 58 -1.78 -2.14 3.66
N ALA A 59 -1.82 -1.00 2.97
CA ALA A 59 -2.96 -0.11 2.97
C ALA A 59 -4.02 -0.53 1.95
N SER A 60 -5.28 -0.52 2.38
CA SER A 60 -6.40 -0.60 1.46
C SER A 60 -6.54 0.70 0.67
N LEU A 61 -6.96 0.56 -0.60
CA LEU A 61 -7.18 1.65 -1.53
C LEU A 61 -8.68 1.75 -1.82
N ASP A 62 -9.49 1.79 -0.76
CA ASP A 62 -10.95 1.68 -0.84
C ASP A 62 -11.61 2.86 -1.57
N GLU A 63 -10.94 4.02 -1.67
CA GLU A 63 -11.44 5.14 -2.46
C GLU A 63 -11.20 4.99 -3.97
N LEU A 64 -10.43 3.98 -4.41
CA LEU A 64 -10.30 3.64 -5.83
C LEU A 64 -11.49 2.79 -6.28
N ASP A 65 -12.00 3.06 -7.47
CA ASP A 65 -13.07 2.25 -8.05
C ASP A 65 -12.61 0.79 -8.23
N PRO A 66 -13.27 -0.19 -7.57
CA PRO A 66 -12.89 -1.60 -7.69
C PRO A 66 -13.10 -2.16 -9.10
N HIS A 67 -13.91 -1.51 -9.93
CA HIS A 67 -14.16 -1.88 -11.32
C HIS A 67 -13.15 -1.30 -12.30
N ARG A 68 -12.19 -0.48 -11.86
CA ARG A 68 -11.08 -0.06 -12.73
C ARG A 68 -10.18 -1.23 -13.08
N ASP A 69 -9.50 -1.09 -14.21
CA ASP A 69 -8.45 -2.00 -14.60
C ASP A 69 -7.35 -2.07 -13.53
N LEU A 70 -6.86 -3.29 -13.24
CA LEU A 70 -5.84 -3.51 -12.23
C LEU A 70 -4.59 -2.66 -12.50
N ARG A 71 -4.21 -2.49 -13.77
CA ARG A 71 -3.05 -1.70 -14.16
C ARG A 71 -3.24 -0.21 -13.91
N GLU A 72 -4.45 0.29 -14.09
CA GLU A 72 -4.77 1.66 -13.70
C GLU A 72 -4.65 1.84 -12.19
N ARG A 73 -5.19 0.90 -11.41
CA ARG A 73 -5.08 0.93 -9.94
C ARG A 73 -3.62 0.86 -9.48
N GLN A 74 -2.79 0.05 -10.14
CA GLN A 74 -1.35 0.00 -9.90
C GLN A 74 -0.67 1.36 -10.18
N GLN A 75 -0.97 1.99 -11.32
CA GLN A 75 -0.42 3.30 -11.67
C GLN A 75 -0.80 4.37 -10.65
N MET A 76 -2.04 4.34 -10.17
CA MET A 76 -2.52 5.24 -9.13
C MET A 76 -1.83 4.96 -7.79
N ALA A 77 -1.65 3.69 -7.43
CA ALA A 77 -0.90 3.31 -6.23
C ALA A 77 0.57 3.80 -6.31
N THR A 78 1.21 3.71 -7.48
CA THR A 78 2.56 4.25 -7.71
C THR A 78 2.59 5.77 -7.55
N ALA A 79 1.67 6.51 -8.17
CA ALA A 79 1.62 7.96 -8.04
C ALA A 79 1.35 8.41 -6.59
N LEU A 80 0.52 7.66 -5.85
CA LEU A 80 0.33 7.89 -4.42
C LEU A 80 1.63 7.61 -3.64
N ALA A 81 2.34 6.55 -3.99
CA ALA A 81 3.59 6.18 -3.33
C ALA A 81 4.66 7.28 -3.46
N GLU A 82 4.84 7.81 -4.67
CA GLU A 82 5.74 8.92 -4.96
C GLU A 82 5.35 10.16 -4.13
N LEU A 83 4.06 10.51 -4.11
CA LEU A 83 3.56 11.65 -3.36
C LEU A 83 3.75 11.50 -1.83
N LEU A 84 3.67 10.28 -1.30
CA LEU A 84 3.95 10.01 0.11
C LEU A 84 5.46 10.06 0.41
N GLY A 85 6.29 9.56 -0.50
CA GLY A 85 7.74 9.68 -0.43
C GLY A 85 8.20 11.14 -0.42
N GLU A 86 7.71 11.96 -1.35
CA GLU A 86 8.06 13.38 -1.44
C GLU A 86 7.59 14.18 -0.22
N ARG A 87 6.38 13.90 0.29
CA ARG A 87 5.76 14.75 1.31
C ARG A 87 6.03 14.32 2.74
N PHE A 88 6.28 13.04 2.96
CA PHE A 88 6.47 12.47 4.29
C PHE A 88 7.76 11.66 4.44
N GLY A 89 8.52 11.43 3.36
CA GLY A 89 9.73 10.61 3.41
C GLY A 89 9.45 9.10 3.47
N VAL A 90 8.18 8.70 3.32
CA VAL A 90 7.76 7.31 3.50
C VAL A 90 8.01 6.50 2.23
N ARG A 91 8.69 5.37 2.38
CA ARG A 91 8.89 4.40 1.30
C ARG A 91 7.66 3.50 1.18
N SER A 92 6.97 3.63 0.04
CA SER A 92 5.80 2.84 -0.32
C SER A 92 5.90 2.38 -1.78
N CYS A 93 5.25 1.27 -2.13
CA CYS A 93 5.16 0.77 -3.50
C CYS A 93 3.81 0.08 -3.72
N TYR A 94 3.42 -0.17 -4.97
CA TYR A 94 2.19 -0.89 -5.25
C TYR A 94 2.36 -2.40 -4.98
N TYR A 95 1.29 -3.03 -4.52
CA TYR A 95 1.17 -4.47 -4.33
C TYR A 95 -0.11 -4.94 -4.97
N SER A 96 -0.01 -5.87 -5.92
CA SER A 96 -1.18 -6.37 -6.63
C SER A 96 -1.15 -7.86 -6.86
N VAL A 97 -2.31 -8.48 -6.68
CA VAL A 97 -2.53 -9.90 -6.88
C VAL A 97 -3.55 -10.06 -8.00
N LEU A 98 -3.13 -10.68 -9.11
CA LEU A 98 -3.98 -10.92 -10.27
C LEU A 98 -5.06 -11.96 -9.92
N ASN A 99 -6.29 -11.74 -10.36
CA ASN A 99 -7.44 -12.63 -10.17
C ASN A 99 -7.76 -12.99 -8.70
N SER A 100 -7.22 -12.26 -7.73
CA SER A 100 -7.49 -12.50 -6.31
C SER A 100 -7.53 -11.19 -5.53
N GLN A 101 -8.51 -11.06 -4.65
CA GLN A 101 -8.62 -9.95 -3.71
C GLN A 101 -7.84 -10.21 -2.41
N SER A 102 -7.21 -11.37 -2.25
CA SER A 102 -6.54 -11.73 -0.99
C SER A 102 -5.32 -10.83 -0.72
N PRO A 103 -5.20 -10.23 0.47
CA PRO A 103 -4.00 -9.48 0.89
C PRO A 103 -2.80 -10.39 1.16
N ASP A 104 -3.04 -11.65 1.54
CA ASP A 104 -2.00 -12.64 1.82
C ASP A 104 -1.56 -13.44 0.58
N GLY A 105 -2.20 -13.21 -0.57
CA GLY A 105 -1.82 -13.86 -1.83
C GLY A 105 -0.44 -13.40 -2.32
N ILE A 106 0.26 -14.23 -3.07
CA ILE A 106 1.54 -13.87 -3.69
C ILE A 106 1.30 -12.74 -4.71
N PRO A 107 2.04 -11.62 -4.66
CA PRO A 107 1.83 -10.53 -5.60
C PRO A 107 2.18 -11.00 -7.00
N SER A 108 1.25 -10.87 -7.93
CA SER A 108 1.53 -11.07 -9.36
C SER A 108 2.34 -9.90 -9.91
N PHE A 109 2.16 -8.71 -9.35
CA PHE A 109 2.99 -7.55 -9.62
C PHE A 109 3.23 -6.74 -8.36
N SER A 110 4.46 -6.28 -8.19
CA SER A 110 4.89 -5.38 -7.13
C SER A 110 5.89 -4.38 -7.70
N GLY A 111 6.00 -3.22 -7.07
CA GLY A 111 7.10 -2.30 -7.33
C GLY A 111 8.43 -2.86 -6.82
N THR A 112 9.23 -2.03 -6.15
CA THR A 112 10.48 -2.47 -5.53
C THR A 112 10.22 -3.55 -4.46
N TRP A 113 10.87 -4.71 -4.62
CA TRP A 113 10.96 -5.69 -3.54
C TRP A 113 11.96 -5.19 -2.50
N TRP A 114 11.50 -4.99 -1.28
CA TRP A 114 12.38 -4.74 -0.15
C TRP A 114 12.62 -6.07 0.56
N GLU A 115 13.82 -6.61 0.36
CA GLU A 115 14.28 -7.87 0.96
C GLU A 115 14.61 -7.73 2.45
N SER A 116 14.61 -6.52 2.99
CA SER A 116 14.99 -6.24 4.37
C SER A 116 13.92 -5.36 5.03
N ALA A 117 12.94 -6.01 5.64
CA ALA A 117 12.14 -5.43 6.69
C ALA A 117 12.68 -6.03 8.00
N TYR A 118 13.52 -5.30 8.73
CA TYR A 118 13.80 -5.66 10.11
C TYR A 118 12.50 -5.46 10.89
N PHE A 119 11.99 -6.54 11.47
CA PHE A 119 10.77 -6.54 12.25
C PHE A 119 11.12 -6.15 13.67
N ILE A 120 10.60 -5.02 14.17
CA ILE A 120 10.55 -4.79 15.62
C ILE A 120 9.30 -5.52 16.10
N THR A 121 9.46 -6.77 16.50
CA THR A 121 8.48 -7.51 17.31
C THR A 121 8.72 -7.21 18.78
N ASP A 122 7.67 -7.17 19.61
CA ASP A 122 7.80 -7.13 21.08
C ASP A 122 8.31 -8.47 21.66
N GLU A 123 8.52 -9.46 20.80
CA GLU A 123 9.07 -10.76 21.16
C GLU A 123 10.60 -10.62 21.27
N PRO A 124 11.21 -11.00 22.41
CA PRO A 124 12.65 -10.98 22.56
C PRO A 124 13.27 -11.93 21.53
N GLU A 125 14.32 -11.47 20.85
CA GLU A 125 15.15 -12.32 20.00
C GLU A 125 15.74 -13.41 20.90
N ASP A 126 15.35 -14.67 20.68
CA ASP A 126 16.06 -15.80 21.24
C ASP A 126 17.45 -15.83 20.58
N ASP A 127 18.46 -15.39 21.33
CA ASP A 127 19.87 -15.61 21.01
C ASP A 127 20.10 -17.12 20.94
N GLU A 128 20.14 -17.69 19.73
CA GLU A 128 20.62 -19.06 19.51
C GLU A 128 22.15 -19.09 19.74
N GLU A 129 22.56 -19.63 20.91
CA GLU A 129 23.93 -20.12 21.19
C GLU A 129 24.24 -21.42 20.42
#